data_AF-A0A7V9R4P0-F1
#
_entry.id   AF-A0A7V9R4P0-F1
#
_cell.length_a   1.000
_cell.length_b   1.000
_cell.length_c   1.000
_cell.angle_alpha   90.00
_cell.angle_beta   90.00
_cell.angle_gamma   90.00
#
_symmetry.space_group_name_H-M   'P 1'
#
loop_
_entity.id
_entity.type
_entity.pdbx_description
1 polymer ?
#
loop_
_entity_poly.entity_id
_entity_poly.type
_entity_poly.pdbx_seq_one_letter_code
_entity_poly.pdbx_strand_id
1 'polypeptide(L)'
;MARTTKSLINTAELGRAIRRRREELELSLRDVADETNVSASTLSRIENGTGKPDADNIARLTSWLDVPLERILNSTREGREETKAIIYYPHETTPEIVEAHLRADRNLTAETADALSELFRVAYSQFSRKDQPKSARKRR
;
A
#
# COMPACT_ATOMS: atom_id res chain seq x y z
N MET A 1 23.58 22.78 -16.79
CA MET A 1 23.15 22.24 -15.48
C MET A 1 22.07 21.18 -15.74
N ALA A 2 22.41 19.91 -15.61
CA ALA A 2 21.48 18.81 -15.84
C ALA A 2 20.46 18.76 -14.70
N ARG A 3 19.17 18.85 -15.02
CA ARG A 3 18.10 18.60 -14.05
C ARG A 3 18.20 17.13 -13.65
N THR A 4 18.70 16.85 -12.45
CA THR A 4 18.60 15.53 -11.84
C THR A 4 17.12 15.27 -11.60
N THR A 5 16.48 14.53 -12.52
CA THR A 5 15.10 14.06 -12.36
C THR A 5 15.05 13.17 -11.12
N LYS A 6 14.64 13.75 -9.99
CA LYS A 6 14.39 13.04 -8.74
C LYS A 6 13.41 11.92 -9.06
N SER A 7 13.82 10.66 -8.85
CA SER A 7 12.99 9.50 -9.15
C SER A 7 11.66 9.62 -8.41
N LEU A 8 10.56 9.64 -9.16
CA LEU A 8 9.21 9.71 -8.59
C LEU A 8 8.86 8.45 -7.78
N ILE A 9 9.65 7.37 -7.90
CA ILE A 9 9.39 6.07 -7.27
C ILE A 9 10.37 5.83 -6.13
N ASN A 10 9.85 5.43 -4.97
CA ASN A 10 10.63 4.94 -3.85
C ASN A 10 10.99 3.46 -4.05
N THR A 11 12.09 3.17 -4.74
CA THR A 11 12.46 1.77 -5.02
C THR A 11 12.68 0.96 -3.74
N ALA A 12 13.16 1.58 -2.66
CA ALA A 12 13.38 0.87 -1.41
C ALA A 12 12.06 0.43 -0.76
N GLU A 13 11.01 1.26 -0.87
CA GLU A 13 9.68 0.93 -0.37
C GLU A 13 8.98 -0.12 -1.24
N LEU A 14 9.09 0.01 -2.56
CA LEU A 14 8.64 -1.02 -3.49
C LEU A 14 9.31 -2.36 -3.20
N GLY A 15 10.64 -2.36 -3.01
CA GLY A 15 11.39 -3.56 -2.67
C GLY A 15 10.95 -4.22 -1.38
N ARG A 16 10.68 -3.43 -0.33
CA ARG A 16 10.12 -3.95 0.93
C ARG A 16 8.74 -4.56 0.75
N ALA A 17 7.86 -3.92 -0.03
CA ALA A 17 6.52 -4.42 -0.32
C ALA A 17 6.58 -5.77 -1.07
N ILE A 18 7.45 -5.87 -2.08
CA ILE A 18 7.68 -7.11 -2.84
C ILE A 18 8.17 -8.23 -1.94
N ARG A 19 9.24 -7.98 -1.17
CA ARG A 19 9.82 -8.98 -0.26
C ARG A 19 8.78 -9.52 0.71
N ARG A 20 8.03 -8.60 1.32
CA ARG A 20 7.01 -8.93 2.29
C ARG A 20 5.89 -9.80 1.69
N ARG A 21 5.30 -9.37 0.58
CA ARG A 21 4.22 -10.13 -0.07
C ARG A 21 4.69 -11.51 -0.52
N ARG A 22 5.92 -11.59 -1.03
CA ARG A 22 6.56 -12.85 -1.43
C ARG A 22 6.72 -13.79 -0.24
N GLU A 23 7.21 -13.29 0.90
CA GLU A 23 7.41 -14.08 2.13
C GLU A 23 6.08 -14.49 2.77
N GLU A 24 5.05 -13.64 2.76
CA GLU A 24 3.69 -13.97 3.22
C GLU A 24 3.05 -15.11 2.39
N LEU A 25 3.39 -15.20 1.11
CA LEU A 25 2.93 -16.25 0.20
C LEU A 25 3.89 -17.44 0.13
N GLU A 26 4.98 -17.44 0.90
CA GLU A 26 6.04 -18.47 0.87
C GLU A 26 6.67 -18.69 -0.52
N LEU A 27 6.68 -17.66 -1.36
CA LEU A 27 7.20 -17.72 -2.72
C LEU A 27 8.71 -17.46 -2.79
N SER A 28 9.38 -18.12 -3.73
CA SER A 28 10.75 -17.77 -4.12
C SER A 28 10.75 -16.59 -5.09
N LEU A 29 11.91 -15.98 -5.30
CA LEU A 29 12.08 -14.94 -6.34
C LEU A 29 11.79 -15.46 -7.75
N ARG A 30 11.91 -16.78 -7.99
CA ARG A 30 11.58 -17.38 -9.28
C ARG A 30 10.07 -17.50 -9.47
N ASP A 31 9.34 -17.88 -8.43
CA ASP A 31 7.89 -17.98 -8.50
C ASP A 31 7.26 -16.61 -8.77
N VAL A 32 7.74 -15.55 -8.08
CA VAL A 32 7.31 -14.17 -8.36
C VAL A 32 7.72 -13.73 -9.76
N ALA A 33 8.87 -14.19 -10.27
CA ALA A 33 9.27 -13.88 -11.64
C ALA A 33 8.32 -14.48 -12.67
N ASP A 34 7.82 -15.69 -12.42
CA ASP A 34 6.86 -16.37 -13.28
C ASP A 34 5.48 -15.68 -13.23
N GLU A 35 5.05 -15.21 -12.06
CA GLU A 35 3.77 -14.50 -11.89
C GLU A 35 3.78 -13.08 -12.49
N THR A 36 4.89 -12.36 -12.36
CA THR A 36 5.00 -10.95 -12.76
C THR A 36 5.63 -10.76 -14.14
N ASN A 37 6.30 -11.79 -14.64
CA ASN A 37 7.15 -11.75 -15.83
C ASN A 37 8.25 -10.66 -15.71
N VAL A 38 8.72 -10.43 -14.47
CA VAL A 38 9.89 -9.62 -14.12
C VAL A 38 11.01 -10.56 -13.70
N SER A 39 12.21 -10.44 -14.26
CA SER A 39 13.27 -11.41 -13.97
C SER A 39 13.65 -11.47 -12.48
N ALA A 40 13.96 -12.67 -11.97
CA ALA A 40 14.39 -12.87 -10.59
C ALA A 40 15.61 -12.01 -10.19
N SER A 41 16.52 -11.74 -11.13
CA SER A 41 17.66 -10.84 -10.91
C SER A 41 17.25 -9.37 -10.75
N THR A 42 16.18 -8.95 -11.44
CA THR A 42 15.61 -7.61 -11.30
C THR A 42 14.85 -7.50 -9.98
N LEU A 43 14.02 -8.50 -9.63
CA LEU A 43 13.35 -8.57 -8.33
C LEU A 43 14.35 -8.50 -7.17
N SER A 44 15.43 -9.28 -7.21
CA SER A 44 16.49 -9.25 -6.18
C SER A 44 17.10 -7.85 -6.00
N ARG A 45 17.44 -7.17 -7.12
CA ARG A 45 17.96 -5.79 -7.06
C ARG A 45 16.93 -4.82 -6.49
N ILE A 46 15.66 -4.95 -6.86
CA ILE A 46 14.58 -4.10 -6.34
C ILE A 46 14.37 -4.34 -4.84
N GLU A 47 14.28 -5.59 -4.38
CA GLU A 47 14.15 -5.92 -2.95
C GLU A 47 15.32 -5.40 -2.11
N ASN A 48 16.53 -5.33 -2.68
CA ASN A 48 17.72 -4.80 -2.04
C ASN A 48 17.90 -3.28 -2.23
N GLY A 49 16.94 -2.60 -2.89
CA GLY A 49 16.96 -1.15 -3.10
C GLY A 49 18.01 -0.65 -4.11
N THR A 50 18.71 -1.54 -4.80
CA THR A 50 19.77 -1.20 -5.78
C THR A 50 19.26 -1.18 -7.22
N GLY A 51 18.06 -1.71 -7.46
CA GLY A 51 17.39 -1.68 -8.75
C GLY A 51 16.84 -0.30 -9.12
N LYS A 52 16.67 -0.06 -10.41
CA LYS A 52 15.82 1.02 -10.94
C LYS A 52 14.78 0.36 -11.84
N PRO A 53 13.56 0.09 -11.33
CA PRO A 53 12.51 -0.47 -12.16
C PRO A 53 12.05 0.58 -13.18
N ASP A 54 11.81 0.14 -14.41
CA ASP A 54 11.16 0.96 -15.43
C ASP A 54 9.63 0.96 -15.23
N ALA A 55 8.92 1.74 -16.04
CA ALA A 55 7.47 1.89 -15.93
C ALA A 55 6.72 0.56 -16.12
N ASP A 56 7.20 -0.33 -16.99
CA ASP A 56 6.56 -1.63 -17.26
C ASP A 56 6.70 -2.57 -16.06
N ASN A 57 7.92 -2.67 -15.51
CA ASN A 57 8.16 -3.43 -14.28
C ASN A 57 7.37 -2.87 -13.10
N ILE A 58 7.28 -1.54 -12.97
CA ILE A 58 6.46 -0.92 -11.92
C ILE A 58 5.01 -1.36 -12.07
N ALA A 59 4.40 -1.22 -13.25
CA ALA A 59 3.00 -1.58 -13.47
C ALA A 59 2.70 -3.05 -13.15
N ARG A 60 3.57 -3.96 -13.58
CA ARG A 60 3.47 -5.40 -13.28
C ARG A 60 3.55 -5.67 -11.78
N LEU A 61 4.52 -5.07 -11.10
CA LEU A 61 4.74 -5.28 -9.67
C LEU A 61 3.63 -4.66 -8.82
N THR A 62 3.14 -3.47 -9.17
CA THR A 62 2.01 -2.85 -8.45
C THR A 62 0.72 -3.63 -8.63
N SER A 63 0.51 -4.18 -9.84
CA SER A 63 -0.64 -5.05 -10.11
C SER A 63 -0.57 -6.35 -9.32
N TRP A 64 0.63 -6.95 -9.20
CA TRP A 64 0.83 -8.17 -8.44
C TRP A 64 0.69 -7.97 -6.93
N LEU A 65 1.15 -6.81 -6.43
CA LEU A 65 1.02 -6.45 -5.03
C LEU A 65 -0.44 -6.11 -4.63
N ASP A 66 -1.33 -5.88 -5.60
CA ASP A 66 -2.67 -5.31 -5.40
C ASP A 66 -2.62 -3.95 -4.66
N VAL A 67 -1.65 -3.11 -5.02
CA VAL A 67 -1.43 -1.80 -4.39
C VAL A 67 -1.50 -0.70 -5.45
N PRO A 68 -2.28 0.38 -5.23
CA PRO A 68 -2.28 1.53 -6.13
C PRO A 68 -0.88 2.14 -6.27
N LEU A 69 -0.51 2.52 -7.49
CA LEU A 69 0.80 3.12 -7.81
C LEU A 69 1.10 4.36 -6.97
N GLU A 70 0.07 5.11 -6.62
CA GLU A 70 0.12 6.32 -5.79
C GLU A 70 0.73 6.08 -4.41
N ARG A 71 0.67 4.84 -3.88
CA ARG A 71 1.29 4.47 -2.61
C ARG A 71 2.79 4.24 -2.70
N ILE A 72 3.31 3.96 -3.90
CA ILE A 72 4.73 3.67 -4.15
C ILE A 72 5.46 4.91 -4.67
N LEU A 73 4.70 5.88 -5.18
CA LEU A 73 5.24 7.18 -5.59
C LEU A 73 5.68 7.99 -4.36
N ASN A 74 6.90 8.54 -4.45
CA ASN A 74 7.40 9.55 -3.55
C ASN A 74 6.43 10.73 -3.58
N SER A 75 5.68 10.91 -2.50
CA SER A 75 4.99 12.17 -2.22
C SER A 75 6.06 13.23 -2.03
N THR A 76 6.50 13.85 -3.13
CA THR A 76 7.29 15.09 -3.07
C THR A 76 6.32 16.21 -2.72
N ARG A 77 5.79 16.17 -1.50
CA ARG A 77 5.15 17.31 -0.86
C ARG A 77 6.07 17.71 0.28
N GLU A 78 7.12 18.44 -0.09
CA GLU A 78 7.82 19.30 0.85
C GLU A 78 6.74 20.18 1.53
N GLY A 79 6.53 20.01 2.84
CA GLY A 79 5.86 21.02 3.66
C GLY A 79 4.47 20.75 4.21
N ARG A 80 3.98 19.50 4.32
CA ARG A 80 2.88 19.21 5.27
C ARG A 80 3.23 17.99 6.11
N GLU A 81 3.02 18.17 7.41
CA GLU A 81 3.28 17.26 8.53
C GLU A 81 3.19 15.77 8.18
N GLU A 82 4.12 15.03 8.78
CA GLU A 82 4.30 13.58 8.78
C GLU A 82 2.98 12.80 8.90
N THR A 83 2.26 12.65 7.79
CA THR A 83 1.24 11.61 7.67
C THR A 83 1.99 10.33 7.36
N LYS A 84 2.46 9.65 8.43
CA LYS A 84 3.02 8.30 8.37
C LYS A 84 2.19 7.45 7.42
N ALA A 85 2.86 6.87 6.42
CA ALA A 85 2.23 6.00 5.45
C ALA A 85 1.41 4.92 6.15
N ILE A 86 0.09 4.94 5.90
CA ILE A 86 -0.88 4.00 6.45
C ILE A 86 -0.53 2.61 5.91
N ILE A 87 0.08 1.77 6.76
CA ILE A 87 0.37 0.37 6.44
C ILE A 87 -0.98 -0.35 6.32
N TYR A 88 -1.31 -0.82 5.12
CA TYR A 88 -2.54 -1.55 4.83
C TYR A 88 -2.22 -3.04 4.90
N TYR A 89 -2.78 -3.73 5.89
CA TYR A 89 -2.71 -5.19 6.00
C TYR A 89 -3.96 -5.78 5.34
N PRO A 90 -3.85 -6.73 4.39
CA PRO A 90 -4.99 -7.29 3.66
C PRO A 90 -6.01 -8.10 4.51
N HIS A 91 -5.86 -8.11 5.84
CA HIS A 91 -6.76 -8.79 6.78
C HIS A 91 -7.39 -7.87 7.83
N GLU A 92 -7.05 -6.58 7.87
CA GLU A 92 -7.61 -5.64 8.84
C GLU A 92 -8.74 -4.83 8.20
N THR A 93 -9.88 -4.78 8.89
CA THR A 93 -11.01 -3.95 8.48
C THR A 93 -10.64 -2.46 8.63
N THR A 94 -11.20 -1.58 7.80
CA THR A 94 -10.94 -0.11 7.92
C THR A 94 -11.11 0.42 9.34
N PRO A 95 -12.12 0.00 10.14
CA PRO A 95 -12.23 0.38 11.54
C PRO A 95 -11.04 -0.04 12.41
N GLU A 96 -10.50 -1.26 12.25
CA GLU A 96 -9.36 -1.75 13.03
C GLU A 96 -8.09 -0.96 12.75
N ILE A 97 -7.88 -0.57 11.48
CA ILE A 97 -6.74 0.27 11.10
C ILE A 97 -6.82 1.62 11.80
N VAL A 98 -8.01 2.26 11.81
CA VAL A 98 -8.21 3.56 12.45
C VAL A 98 -8.05 3.46 13.97
N GLU A 99 -8.57 2.41 14.57
CA GLU A 99 -8.43 2.12 15.99
C GLU A 99 -6.95 1.99 16.41
N ALA A 100 -6.15 1.26 15.63
CA ALA A 100 -4.72 1.13 15.87
C ALA A 100 -3.98 2.49 15.81
N HIS A 101 -4.39 3.36 14.88
CA HIS A 101 -3.82 4.71 14.77
C HIS A 101 -4.20 5.60 15.97
N LEU A 102 -5.48 5.59 16.37
CA LEU A 102 -5.96 6.40 17.50
C LEU A 102 -5.28 5.99 18.81
N ARG A 103 -5.04 4.68 19.03
CA ARG A 103 -4.30 4.19 20.20
C ARG A 103 -2.82 4.57 20.20
N ALA A 104 -2.21 4.71 19.02
CA ALA A 104 -0.81 5.09 18.87
C ALA A 104 -0.58 6.62 18.94
N ASP A 105 -1.65 7.43 18.93
CA ASP A 105 -1.56 8.88 18.98
C ASP A 105 -1.22 9.37 20.40
N ARG A 106 -0.03 9.98 20.54
CA ARG A 106 0.46 10.53 21.82
C ARG A 106 -0.29 11.78 22.27
N ASN A 107 -1.08 12.40 21.39
CA ASN A 107 -1.89 13.57 21.71
C ASN A 107 -3.25 13.18 22.31
N LEU A 108 -3.61 11.90 22.33
CA LEU A 108 -4.87 11.40 22.86
C LEU A 108 -4.68 10.66 24.19
N THR A 109 -5.65 10.79 25.08
CA THR A 109 -5.78 9.86 26.20
C THR A 109 -6.36 8.54 25.69
N ALA A 110 -6.10 7.44 26.41
CA ALA A 110 -6.68 6.13 26.07
C ALA A 110 -8.22 6.19 25.95
N GLU A 111 -8.87 6.87 26.91
CA GLU A 111 -10.32 7.07 26.91
C GLU A 111 -10.81 7.85 25.67
N THR A 112 -10.09 8.90 25.25
CA THR A 112 -10.45 9.67 24.05
C THR A 112 -10.25 8.86 22.78
N ALA A 113 -9.16 8.09 22.70
CA ALA A 113 -8.89 7.22 21.55
C ALA A 113 -9.97 6.14 21.39
N ASP A 114 -10.41 5.53 22.50
CA ASP A 114 -11.49 4.54 22.48
C ASP A 114 -12.82 5.18 22.08
N ALA A 115 -13.17 6.37 22.60
CA ALA A 115 -14.39 7.09 22.23
C ALA A 115 -14.42 7.48 20.74
N LEU A 116 -13.30 7.96 20.19
CA LEU A 116 -13.17 8.30 18.77
C LEU A 116 -13.23 7.06 17.87
N SER A 117 -12.61 5.96 18.31
CA SER A 117 -12.67 4.67 17.62
C SER A 117 -14.11 4.16 17.52
N GLU A 118 -14.85 4.23 18.61
CA GLU A 118 -16.25 3.77 18.65
C GLU A 118 -17.15 4.64 17.77
N LEU A 119 -16.99 5.96 17.83
CA LEU A 119 -17.70 6.89 16.94
C LEU A 119 -17.44 6.58 15.47
N PHE A 120 -16.17 6.32 15.11
CA PHE A 120 -15.80 5.97 13.75
C PHE A 120 -16.40 4.63 13.32
N ARG A 121 -16.31 3.60 14.16
CA ARG A 121 -16.87 2.26 13.89
C ARG A 121 -18.36 2.35 13.58
N VAL A 122 -19.13 3.07 14.42
CA VAL A 122 -20.57 3.27 14.24
C VAL A 122 -20.85 3.99 12.93
N ALA A 123 -20.21 5.13 12.68
CA ALA A 123 -20.42 5.88 11.44
C ALA A 123 -20.05 5.07 10.20
N TYR A 124 -18.92 4.36 10.22
CA TYR A 124 -18.48 3.52 9.12
C TYR A 124 -19.48 2.41 8.82
N SER A 125 -20.02 1.73 9.86
CA SER A 125 -21.04 0.70 9.67
C SER A 125 -22.33 1.26 9.05
N GLN A 126 -22.74 2.47 9.46
CA GLN A 126 -23.97 3.12 9.01
C GLN A 126 -23.88 3.62 7.56
N PHE A 127 -22.72 4.09 7.12
CA PHE A 127 -22.54 4.72 5.81
C PHE A 127 -21.81 3.83 4.79
N SER A 128 -21.16 2.75 5.20
CA SER A 128 -20.61 1.76 4.27
C SER A 128 -21.73 1.00 3.56
N ARG A 129 -21.75 1.07 2.23
CA ARG A 129 -22.84 0.51 1.39
C ARG A 129 -22.95 -1.01 1.59
N LYS A 130 -23.97 -1.45 2.35
CA LYS A 130 -24.46 -2.83 2.32
C LYS A 130 -25.67 -3.05 1.40
N ASP A 131 -26.18 -2.04 0.68
CA ASP A 131 -27.33 -2.18 -0.24
C ASP A 131 -27.20 -1.39 -1.56
N GLN A 132 -26.43 -1.91 -2.52
CA GLN A 132 -26.63 -1.60 -3.94
C GLN A 132 -26.64 -2.94 -4.70
N PRO A 133 -27.79 -3.37 -5.26
CA PRO A 133 -27.81 -4.56 -6.11
C PRO A 133 -26.91 -4.30 -7.32
N LYS A 134 -25.94 -5.21 -7.54
CA LYS A 134 -25.03 -5.19 -8.67
C LYS A 134 -25.83 -5.02 -9.96
N SER A 135 -25.83 -3.82 -10.57
CA SER A 135 -26.47 -3.64 -11.86
C SER A 135 -25.74 -4.52 -12.86
N ALA A 136 -26.40 -5.57 -13.32
CA ALA A 136 -25.94 -6.42 -14.40
C ALA A 136 -25.68 -5.53 -15.63
N ARG A 137 -24.40 -5.31 -15.94
CA ARG A 137 -24.02 -4.74 -17.24
C ARG A 137 -24.20 -5.82 -18.31
N LYS A 138 -25.41 -5.80 -18.85
CA LYS A 138 -25.89 -6.36 -20.10
C LYS A 138 -24.81 -6.28 -21.18
N ARG A 139 -24.26 -7.44 -21.55
CA ARG A 139 -23.53 -7.59 -22.82
C ARG A 139 -24.56 -7.47 -23.94
N ARG A 140 -24.35 -6.50 -24.83
CA ARG A 140 -24.93 -6.46 -26.17
C ARG A 140 -23.78 -6.59 -27.15
#